data_AF-A0A920SIJ1-F1
#
_entry.id   AF-A0A920SIJ1-F1
#
_cell.length_a   1.000
_cell.length_b   1.000
_cell.length_c   1.000
_cell.angle_alpha   90.00
_cell.angle_beta   90.00
_cell.angle_gamma   90.00
#
_symmetry.space_group_name_H-M   'P 1'
#
loop_
_entity.id
_entity.type
_entity.pdbx_description
1 polymer ?
#
loop_
_entity_poly.entity_id
_entity_poly.type
_entity_poly.pdbx_seq_one_letter_code
_entity_poly.pdbx_strand_id
1 'polypeptide(L)'
;MTAVSDPRQMAYIAGQASDARVNVEIETEGMTLNIGPQHPATHGTLRIVVKLDGERVVAAQPVMGYMHRGYEKLAEVRTYPQVTTLVNRIDWLGSFANEVPFILAAERLMDVEAPPRAQWIRTALFELSRIANVVLFLGDMGVQLGAVTPVFFAFRDREFVLNQIEAVTGGRFHPNFDRIGGLKDDLPKGWIDETKRGAGSHPQVLRRDGGPCHRQRDFPGPDARHRGDSRAHVGLGPPGCRAPTSGPRAWTGTSGATVG
;
A
#
# COMPACT_ATOMS: atom_id res chain seq x y z
N MET A 1 -3.15 65.32 7.29
CA MET A 1 -2.00 64.68 6.63
C MET A 1 -1.06 64.15 7.70
N THR A 2 -1.27 62.93 8.17
CA THR A 2 -0.36 62.25 9.10
C THR A 2 0.52 61.32 8.28
N ALA A 3 1.81 61.63 8.24
CA ALA A 3 2.81 60.90 7.47
C ALA A 3 2.99 59.50 8.05
N VAL A 4 2.85 58.47 7.21
CA VAL A 4 3.18 57.08 7.54
C VAL A 4 4.71 56.97 7.57
N SER A 5 5.32 57.07 8.74
CA SER A 5 6.78 57.08 8.93
C SER A 5 7.31 55.87 9.70
N ASP A 6 6.56 54.77 9.79
CA ASP A 6 7.04 53.50 10.37
C ASP A 6 7.54 52.55 9.26
N PRO A 7 8.86 52.25 9.20
CA PRO A 7 9.45 51.32 8.25
C PRO A 7 8.83 49.92 8.30
N ARG A 8 8.33 49.48 9.47
CA ARG A 8 7.69 48.17 9.63
C ARG A 8 6.29 48.15 9.02
N GLN A 9 5.57 49.25 9.13
CA GLN A 9 4.26 49.42 8.52
C GLN A 9 4.36 49.51 6.99
N MET A 10 5.42 50.15 6.48
CA MET A 10 5.73 50.16 5.05
C MET A 10 6.13 48.78 4.52
N ALA A 11 6.93 48.01 5.28
CA ALA A 11 7.27 46.62 4.91
C ALA A 11 6.04 45.69 4.92
N TYR A 12 5.11 45.89 5.87
CA TYR A 12 3.85 45.15 5.92
C TYR A 12 2.93 45.49 4.74
N ILE A 13 2.80 46.78 4.40
CA ILE A 13 2.01 47.24 3.25
C ILE A 13 2.67 46.79 1.93
N ALA A 14 4.00 46.79 1.84
CA ALA A 14 4.73 46.27 0.69
C ALA A 14 4.60 44.75 0.53
N GLY A 15 4.57 43.99 1.64
CA GLY A 15 4.29 42.55 1.63
C GLY A 15 2.85 42.22 1.24
N GLN A 16 1.87 42.98 1.75
CA GLN A 16 0.48 42.86 1.29
C GLN A 16 0.31 43.28 -0.18
N ALA A 17 1.08 44.27 -0.65
CA ALA A 17 1.07 44.67 -2.05
C ALA A 17 1.80 43.67 -2.97
N SER A 18 2.80 42.92 -2.49
CA SER A 18 3.39 41.82 -3.25
C SER A 18 2.43 40.63 -3.36
N ASP A 19 1.78 40.25 -2.25
CA ASP A 19 0.74 39.20 -2.27
C ASP A 19 -0.46 39.61 -3.16
N ALA A 20 -0.85 40.88 -3.14
CA ALA A 20 -1.92 41.39 -3.99
C ALA A 20 -1.54 41.49 -5.49
N ARG A 21 -0.26 41.74 -5.82
CA ARG A 21 0.23 41.74 -7.21
C ARG A 21 0.38 40.33 -7.78
N VAL A 22 0.57 39.32 -6.94
CA VAL A 22 0.55 37.89 -7.35
C VAL A 22 -0.88 37.38 -7.53
N ASN A 23 -1.88 38.02 -6.89
CA ASN A 23 -3.30 37.70 -7.03
C ASN A 23 -4.05 38.47 -8.13
N VAL A 24 -3.33 39.03 -9.11
CA VAL A 24 -3.97 39.22 -10.42
C VAL A 24 -3.99 37.83 -11.04
N GLU A 25 -5.06 37.08 -10.78
CA GLU A 25 -5.36 35.82 -11.49
C GLU A 25 -5.47 36.17 -12.98
N ILE A 26 -4.35 36.13 -13.68
CA ILE A 26 -4.35 35.96 -15.12
C ILE A 26 -4.93 34.56 -15.28
N GLU A 27 -6.22 34.47 -15.65
CA GLU A 27 -6.83 33.19 -16.01
C GLU A 27 -6.04 32.63 -17.19
N THR A 28 -5.09 31.74 -16.91
CA THR A 28 -4.42 30.96 -17.93
C THR A 28 -5.49 30.05 -18.54
N GLU A 29 -5.56 29.93 -19.88
CA GLU A 29 -6.44 28.94 -20.50
C GLU A 29 -6.14 27.57 -19.88
N GLY A 30 -7.12 27.00 -19.16
CA GLY A 30 -6.93 25.76 -18.40
C GLY A 30 -6.41 24.65 -19.30
N MET A 31 -5.20 24.17 -19.04
CA MET A 31 -4.57 23.12 -19.83
C MET A 31 -5.13 21.77 -19.39
N THR A 32 -5.65 21.00 -20.35
CA THR A 32 -6.01 19.59 -20.09
C THR A 32 -4.85 18.70 -20.51
N LEU A 33 -4.20 18.06 -19.54
CA LEU A 33 -3.12 17.10 -19.75
C LEU A 33 -3.64 15.67 -19.57
N ASN A 34 -3.35 14.80 -20.53
CA ASN A 34 -3.71 13.40 -20.47
C ASN A 34 -2.47 12.56 -20.14
N ILE A 35 -2.46 11.95 -18.96
CA ILE A 35 -1.36 11.10 -18.50
C ILE A 35 -1.80 9.64 -18.63
N GLY A 36 -1.12 8.86 -19.47
CA GLY A 36 -1.37 7.41 -19.63
C GLY A 36 -1.89 7.01 -21.02
N PRO A 37 -2.14 5.72 -21.27
CA PRO A 37 -2.12 4.58 -20.32
C PRO A 37 -0.74 3.92 -20.15
N GLN A 38 0.27 4.28 -20.95
CA GLN A 38 1.61 3.67 -20.94
C GLN A 38 2.66 4.51 -20.18
N HIS A 39 2.25 5.50 -19.39
CA HIS A 39 3.20 6.35 -18.70
C HIS A 39 3.89 5.56 -17.57
N PRO A 40 5.24 5.63 -17.40
CA PRO A 40 5.93 4.86 -16.37
C PRO A 40 5.39 5.08 -14.96
N ALA A 41 4.93 6.31 -14.67
CA ALA A 41 4.37 6.66 -13.37
C ALA A 41 2.97 6.06 -13.09
N THR A 42 2.31 5.42 -14.07
CA THR A 42 0.94 4.89 -13.93
C THR A 42 0.88 3.39 -13.62
N HIS A 43 1.94 2.82 -13.02
CA HIS A 43 2.11 1.41 -12.56
C HIS A 43 1.00 0.44 -13.02
N GLY A 44 1.02 0.12 -14.31
CA GLY A 44 -0.06 -0.59 -14.99
C GLY A 44 -0.70 0.29 -16.06
N THR A 45 -1.99 0.07 -16.32
CA THR A 45 -2.75 0.78 -17.35
C THR A 45 -3.79 1.67 -16.69
N LEU A 46 -3.35 2.85 -16.26
CA LEU A 46 -4.21 3.90 -15.73
C LEU A 46 -4.06 5.15 -16.59
N ARG A 47 -5.19 5.74 -16.96
CA ARG A 47 -5.23 7.04 -17.63
C ARG A 47 -5.77 8.07 -16.64
N ILE A 48 -5.11 9.21 -16.52
CA ILE A 48 -5.54 10.32 -15.66
C ILE A 48 -5.65 11.55 -16.53
N VAL A 49 -6.87 12.10 -16.64
CA VAL A 49 -7.13 13.37 -17.32
C VAL A 49 -7.05 14.47 -16.28
N VAL A 50 -6.02 15.30 -16.35
CA VAL A 50 -5.72 16.35 -15.38
C VAL A 50 -6.02 17.70 -15.99
N LYS A 51 -6.76 18.55 -15.28
CA LYS A 51 -6.93 19.97 -15.57
C LYS A 51 -5.95 20.76 -14.72
N LEU A 52 -5.10 21.52 -15.38
CA LEU A 52 -4.01 22.29 -14.80
C LEU A 52 -4.27 23.78 -14.98
N ASP A 53 -3.94 24.54 -13.94
CA ASP A 53 -3.74 25.99 -14.01
C ASP A 53 -2.27 26.24 -13.64
N GLY A 54 -1.44 26.46 -14.66
CA GLY A 54 0.02 26.41 -14.52
C GLY A 54 0.52 25.07 -13.97
N GLU A 55 1.19 25.10 -12.82
CA GLU A 55 1.68 23.90 -12.10
C GLU A 55 0.64 23.32 -11.12
N ARG A 56 -0.48 24.01 -10.90
CA ARG A 56 -1.50 23.61 -9.93
C ARG A 56 -2.52 22.67 -10.56
N VAL A 57 -2.74 21.53 -9.91
CA VAL A 57 -3.83 20.61 -10.28
C VAL A 57 -5.16 21.15 -9.76
N VAL A 58 -6.07 21.47 -10.68
CA VAL A 58 -7.44 21.93 -10.37
C VAL A 58 -8.39 20.75 -10.25
N ALA A 59 -8.28 19.78 -11.18
CA ALA A 59 -9.06 18.55 -11.16
C ALA A 59 -8.28 17.41 -11.79
N ALA A 60 -8.47 16.19 -11.28
CA ALA A 60 -7.92 14.98 -11.88
C ALA A 60 -9.02 13.92 -11.96
N GLN A 61 -9.28 13.43 -13.18
CA GLN A 61 -10.24 12.36 -13.42
C GLN A 61 -9.48 11.08 -13.80
N PRO A 62 -9.42 10.08 -12.91
CA PRO A 62 -8.88 8.77 -13.25
C PRO A 62 -9.87 8.00 -14.13
N VAL A 63 -9.42 7.59 -15.31
CA VAL A 63 -10.14 6.69 -16.22
C VAL A 63 -9.57 5.29 -16.02
N MET A 64 -10.37 4.45 -15.37
CA MET A 64 -10.08 3.05 -15.05
C MET A 64 -10.82 2.09 -15.99
N GLY A 65 -10.45 0.81 -15.95
CA GLY A 65 -11.14 -0.26 -16.69
C GLY A 65 -10.33 -0.90 -17.82
N TYR A 66 -9.13 -0.43 -18.12
CA TYR A 66 -8.26 -1.03 -19.14
C TYR A 66 -7.88 -2.50 -18.83
N MET A 67 -7.87 -2.90 -17.56
CA MET A 67 -7.65 -4.28 -17.12
C MET A 67 -8.93 -5.00 -16.68
N HIS A 68 -10.12 -4.43 -16.94
CA HIS A 68 -11.37 -5.08 -16.57
C HIS A 68 -11.58 -6.33 -17.42
N ARG A 69 -11.61 -7.49 -16.76
CA ARG A 69 -11.77 -8.81 -17.40
C ARG A 69 -13.09 -9.50 -17.06
N GLY A 70 -14.02 -8.81 -16.39
CA GLY A 70 -15.31 -9.38 -15.99
C GLY A 70 -15.20 -10.56 -15.02
N TYR A 71 -14.29 -10.48 -14.04
CA TYR A 71 -14.05 -11.57 -13.07
C TYR A 71 -15.31 -12.05 -12.36
N GLU A 72 -16.19 -11.12 -11.98
CA GLU A 72 -17.47 -11.41 -11.33
C GLU A 72 -18.36 -12.26 -12.22
N LYS A 73 -18.47 -11.91 -13.51
CA LYS A 73 -19.25 -12.68 -14.48
C LYS A 73 -18.66 -14.06 -14.74
N LEU A 74 -17.33 -14.16 -14.74
CA LEU A 74 -16.63 -15.43 -14.86
C LEU A 74 -16.80 -16.32 -13.62
N ALA A 75 -17.04 -15.74 -12.44
CA ALA A 75 -17.28 -16.49 -11.23
C ALA A 75 -18.67 -17.17 -11.22
N GLU A 76 -19.69 -16.55 -11.84
CA GLU A 76 -21.05 -17.11 -11.90
C GLU A 76 -21.12 -18.49 -12.60
N VAL A 77 -20.28 -18.73 -13.60
CA VAL A 77 -20.30 -19.96 -14.41
C VAL A 77 -19.34 -21.04 -13.90
N ARG A 78 -18.57 -20.76 -12.83
CA ARG A 78 -17.49 -21.63 -12.33
C ARG A 78 -17.80 -22.16 -10.93
N THR A 79 -17.24 -23.32 -10.63
CA THR A 79 -17.34 -23.88 -9.28
C THR A 79 -16.39 -23.18 -8.30
N TYR A 80 -16.69 -23.19 -7.01
CA TYR A 80 -15.89 -22.52 -5.98
C TYR A 80 -14.37 -22.82 -6.06
N PRO A 81 -13.91 -24.08 -6.23
CA PRO A 81 -12.48 -24.37 -6.37
C PRO A 81 -11.85 -23.78 -7.63
N GLN A 82 -12.62 -23.64 -8.72
CA GLN A 82 -12.15 -23.00 -9.95
C GLN A 82 -12.06 -21.48 -9.75
N VAL A 83 -12.99 -20.88 -9.01
CA VAL A 83 -12.99 -19.44 -8.70
C VAL A 83 -11.75 -19.03 -7.90
N THR A 84 -11.21 -19.88 -7.02
CA THR A 84 -9.95 -19.60 -6.28
C THR A 84 -8.78 -19.23 -7.22
N THR A 85 -8.72 -19.82 -8.42
CA THR A 85 -7.68 -19.48 -9.42
C THR A 85 -7.86 -18.09 -10.04
N LEU A 86 -9.11 -17.62 -10.11
CA LEU A 86 -9.44 -16.29 -10.62
C LEU A 86 -9.15 -15.22 -9.56
N VAL A 87 -9.55 -15.49 -8.31
CA VAL A 87 -9.37 -14.58 -7.18
C VAL A 87 -7.89 -14.26 -6.94
N ASN A 88 -7.03 -15.27 -7.08
CA ASN A 88 -5.57 -15.11 -7.05
C ASN A 88 -4.99 -14.09 -8.04
N ARG A 89 -5.70 -13.82 -9.14
CA ARG A 89 -5.24 -12.95 -10.23
C ARG A 89 -5.80 -11.53 -10.15
N ILE A 90 -6.62 -11.23 -9.13
CA ILE A 90 -7.20 -9.89 -8.93
C ILE A 90 -6.09 -8.94 -8.48
N ASP A 91 -5.45 -9.23 -7.35
CA ASP A 91 -4.17 -8.63 -6.96
C ASP A 91 -3.05 -9.64 -7.18
N TRP A 92 -2.34 -9.49 -8.30
CA TRP A 92 -1.26 -10.40 -8.71
C TRP A 92 -0.01 -10.32 -7.81
N LEU A 93 0.07 -9.34 -6.90
CA LEU A 93 1.15 -9.24 -5.90
C LEU A 93 0.74 -9.88 -4.57
N GLY A 94 -0.51 -9.65 -4.13
CA GLY A 94 -1.07 -10.10 -2.86
C GLY A 94 -1.68 -11.50 -2.89
N SER A 95 -0.97 -12.49 -3.43
CA SER A 95 -1.39 -13.90 -3.58
C SER A 95 -2.31 -14.43 -2.46
N PHE A 96 -1.77 -14.74 -1.28
CA PHE A 96 -2.55 -15.27 -0.15
C PHE A 96 -3.53 -14.24 0.43
N ALA A 97 -3.29 -12.95 0.20
CA ALA A 97 -4.21 -11.90 0.64
C ALA A 97 -5.54 -11.93 -0.11
N ASN A 98 -5.57 -12.52 -1.31
CA ASN A 98 -6.80 -12.74 -2.07
C ASN A 98 -7.42 -14.10 -1.77
N GLU A 99 -6.61 -15.17 -1.65
CA GLU A 99 -7.13 -16.52 -1.40
C GLU A 99 -7.83 -16.64 -0.05
N VAL A 100 -7.20 -16.16 1.02
CA VAL A 100 -7.65 -16.37 2.40
C VAL A 100 -9.05 -15.77 2.64
N PRO A 101 -9.35 -14.50 2.28
CA PRO A 101 -10.69 -13.94 2.48
C PRO A 101 -11.78 -14.69 1.71
N PHE A 102 -11.50 -15.12 0.47
CA PHE A 102 -12.46 -15.87 -0.33
C PHE A 102 -12.77 -17.23 0.30
N ILE A 103 -11.75 -17.93 0.78
CA ILE A 103 -11.91 -19.24 1.41
C ILE A 103 -12.61 -19.12 2.76
N LEU A 104 -12.24 -18.14 3.59
CA LEU A 104 -12.94 -17.88 4.86
C LEU A 104 -14.42 -17.53 4.63
N ALA A 105 -14.74 -16.77 3.59
CA ALA A 105 -16.13 -16.48 3.23
C ALA A 105 -16.88 -17.75 2.79
N ALA A 106 -16.25 -18.61 1.98
CA ALA A 106 -16.85 -19.88 1.56
C ALA A 106 -17.01 -20.88 2.73
N GLU A 107 -16.03 -20.98 3.62
CA GLU A 107 -16.05 -21.80 4.83
C GLU A 107 -17.19 -21.38 5.77
N ARG A 108 -17.39 -20.07 5.97
CA ARG A 108 -18.53 -19.53 6.74
C ARG A 108 -19.88 -19.82 6.09
N LEU A 109 -19.96 -19.81 4.77
CA LEU A 109 -21.21 -20.11 4.05
C LEU A 109 -21.60 -21.59 4.18
N MET A 110 -20.60 -22.48 4.25
CA MET A 110 -20.80 -23.93 4.36
C MET A 110 -20.77 -24.45 5.80
N ASP A 111 -20.54 -23.57 6.79
CA ASP A 111 -20.37 -23.92 8.21
C ASP A 111 -19.28 -24.97 8.45
N VAL A 112 -18.15 -24.83 7.73
CA VAL A 112 -16.99 -25.73 7.82
C VAL A 112 -15.84 -25.02 8.52
N GLU A 113 -15.25 -25.65 9.53
CA GLU A 113 -14.04 -25.17 10.18
C GLU A 113 -12.80 -25.93 9.71
N ALA A 114 -11.79 -25.20 9.26
CA ALA A 114 -10.51 -25.79 8.88
C ALA A 114 -9.71 -26.25 10.12
N PRO A 115 -8.91 -27.33 10.04
CA PRO A 115 -8.09 -27.81 11.15
C PRO A 115 -7.17 -26.71 11.73
N PRO A 116 -6.92 -26.68 13.05
CA PRO A 116 -6.10 -25.62 13.66
C PRO A 116 -4.71 -25.46 13.02
N ARG A 117 -4.08 -26.57 12.64
CA ARG A 117 -2.78 -26.55 11.93
C ARG A 117 -2.87 -25.80 10.60
N ALA A 118 -3.95 -26.00 9.84
CA ALA A 118 -4.16 -25.32 8.57
C ALA A 118 -4.34 -23.81 8.77
N GLN A 119 -5.07 -23.38 9.80
CA GLN A 119 -5.26 -21.97 10.13
C GLN A 119 -3.93 -21.26 10.45
N TRP A 120 -3.05 -21.91 11.21
CA TRP A 120 -1.71 -21.37 11.52
C TRP A 120 -0.82 -21.24 10.28
N ILE A 121 -0.80 -22.26 9.42
CA ILE A 121 -0.02 -22.23 8.19
C ILE A 121 -0.53 -21.14 7.25
N ARG A 122 -1.86 -21.02 7.07
CA ARG A 122 -2.48 -19.94 6.28
C ARG A 122 -2.05 -18.57 6.79
N THR A 123 -2.11 -18.38 8.10
CA THR A 123 -1.71 -17.11 8.73
C THR A 123 -0.24 -16.80 8.47
N ALA A 124 0.65 -17.78 8.61
CA ALA A 124 2.07 -17.62 8.33
C ALA A 124 2.35 -17.25 6.86
N LEU A 125 1.72 -17.94 5.91
CA LEU A 125 1.88 -17.68 4.47
C LEU A 125 1.27 -16.33 4.04
N PHE A 126 0.15 -15.95 4.65
CA PHE A 126 -0.49 -14.66 4.47
C PHE A 126 0.41 -13.51 4.95
N GLU A 127 1.03 -13.64 6.13
CA GLU A 127 1.95 -12.63 6.64
C GLU A 127 3.26 -12.55 5.84
N LEU A 128 3.80 -13.68 5.35
CA LEU A 128 4.91 -13.67 4.41
C LEU A 128 4.56 -12.91 3.12
N SER A 129 3.37 -13.16 2.56
CA SER A 129 2.88 -12.47 1.37
C SER A 129 2.66 -10.98 1.61
N ARG A 130 2.17 -10.61 2.81
CA ARG A 130 2.04 -9.21 3.25
C ARG A 130 3.40 -8.51 3.27
N ILE A 131 4.42 -9.14 3.87
CA ILE A 131 5.79 -8.59 3.89
C ILE A 131 6.31 -8.41 2.46
N ALA A 132 6.15 -9.39 1.58
CA ALA A 132 6.58 -9.31 0.18
C ALA A 132 5.90 -8.15 -0.58
N ASN A 133 4.61 -7.90 -0.31
CA ASN A 133 3.87 -6.81 -0.95
C ASN A 133 4.31 -5.43 -0.42
N VAL A 134 4.43 -5.28 0.89
CA VAL A 134 4.85 -4.01 1.52
C VAL A 134 6.29 -3.64 1.16
N VAL A 135 7.20 -4.62 1.12
CA VAL A 135 8.60 -4.41 0.71
C VAL A 135 8.69 -3.86 -0.72
N LEU A 136 7.92 -4.44 -1.65
CA LEU A 136 7.88 -3.96 -3.03
C LEU A 136 7.25 -2.56 -3.12
N PHE A 137 6.14 -2.33 -2.41
CA PHE A 137 5.49 -1.02 -2.37
C PHE A 137 6.45 0.09 -1.90
N LEU A 138 7.23 -0.16 -0.85
CA LEU A 138 8.22 0.80 -0.36
C LEU A 138 9.37 1.02 -1.35
N GLY A 139 9.85 -0.05 -2.00
CA GLY A 139 10.90 0.06 -3.02
C GLY A 139 10.45 0.84 -4.25
N ASP A 140 9.24 0.58 -4.72
CA ASP A 140 8.62 1.21 -5.88
C ASP A 140 8.27 2.69 -5.63
N MET A 141 7.78 3.01 -4.43
CA MET A 141 7.62 4.40 -3.99
C MET A 141 8.95 5.17 -4.05
N GLY A 142 10.07 4.49 -3.76
CA GLY A 142 11.41 5.03 -3.95
C GLY A 142 11.68 5.46 -5.39
N VAL A 143 11.36 4.60 -6.35
CA VAL A 143 11.57 4.84 -7.79
C VAL A 143 10.74 6.01 -8.29
N GLN A 144 9.50 6.12 -7.82
CA GLN A 144 8.59 7.21 -8.20
C GLN A 144 9.06 8.58 -7.72
N LEU A 145 9.87 8.62 -6.66
CA LEU A 145 10.53 9.82 -6.16
C LEU A 145 11.94 10.02 -6.77
N GLY A 146 12.38 9.13 -7.66
CA GLY A 146 13.67 9.19 -8.35
C GLY A 146 14.80 8.38 -7.71
N ALA A 147 14.56 7.70 -6.59
CA ALA A 147 15.54 6.84 -5.94
C ALA A 147 15.43 5.40 -6.46
N VAL A 148 16.36 5.00 -7.34
CA VAL A 148 16.32 3.68 -8.00
C VAL A 148 16.98 2.57 -7.16
N THR A 149 18.00 2.88 -6.37
CA THR A 149 18.72 1.87 -5.55
C THR A 149 17.82 1.06 -4.58
N PRO A 150 16.85 1.68 -3.87
CA PRO A 150 15.97 0.96 -2.93
C PRO A 150 15.15 -0.16 -3.57
N VAL A 151 14.73 -0.02 -4.83
CA VAL A 151 13.90 -1.05 -5.48
C VAL A 151 14.68 -2.35 -5.71
N PHE A 152 15.99 -2.27 -5.97
CA PHE A 152 16.81 -3.47 -6.13
C PHE A 152 16.97 -4.23 -4.82
N PHE A 153 17.10 -3.52 -3.69
CA PHE A 153 17.09 -4.16 -2.37
C PHE A 153 15.72 -4.78 -2.05
N ALA A 154 14.63 -4.09 -2.38
CA ALA A 154 13.29 -4.61 -2.22
C ALA A 154 13.05 -5.88 -3.06
N PHE A 155 13.51 -5.92 -4.32
CA PHE A 155 13.43 -7.13 -5.15
C PHE A 155 14.23 -8.28 -4.57
N ARG A 156 15.45 -8.04 -4.06
CA ARG A 156 16.27 -9.08 -3.41
C ARG A 156 15.58 -9.66 -2.19
N ASP A 157 15.05 -8.81 -1.32
CA ASP A 157 14.34 -9.23 -0.10
C ASP A 157 13.04 -9.97 -0.45
N ARG A 158 12.29 -9.48 -1.45
CA ARG A 158 11.07 -10.13 -1.95
C ARG A 158 11.36 -11.49 -2.55
N GLU A 159 12.45 -11.63 -3.28
CA GLU A 159 12.86 -12.88 -3.91
C GLU A 159 13.08 -14.00 -2.88
N PHE A 160 13.70 -13.68 -1.74
CA PHE A 160 13.85 -14.63 -0.64
C PHE A 160 12.47 -15.14 -0.15
N VAL A 161 11.51 -14.23 0.07
CA VAL A 161 10.16 -14.59 0.52
C VAL A 161 9.42 -15.43 -0.53
N LEU A 162 9.55 -15.08 -1.81
CA LEU A 162 8.95 -15.86 -2.90
C LEU A 162 9.52 -17.27 -2.98
N ASN A 163 10.82 -17.46 -2.76
CA ASN A 163 11.42 -18.79 -2.71
C ASN A 163 10.84 -19.64 -1.56
N GLN A 164 10.55 -19.03 -0.41
CA GLN A 164 9.89 -19.74 0.70
C GLN A 164 8.45 -20.13 0.36
N ILE A 165 7.71 -19.27 -0.36
CA ILE A 165 6.35 -19.58 -0.82
C ILE A 165 6.38 -20.68 -1.89
N GLU A 166 7.32 -20.62 -2.84
CA GLU A 166 7.49 -21.63 -3.87
C GLU A 166 7.84 -23.00 -3.29
N ALA A 167 8.70 -23.05 -2.27
CA ALA A 167 9.08 -24.30 -1.62
C ALA A 167 7.87 -25.06 -1.04
N VAL A 168 6.83 -24.34 -0.57
CA VAL A 168 5.60 -24.93 -0.02
C VAL A 168 4.59 -25.27 -1.10
N THR A 169 4.40 -24.36 -2.05
CA THR A 169 3.22 -24.36 -2.92
C THR A 169 3.52 -24.82 -4.35
N GLY A 170 4.79 -24.78 -4.76
CA GLY A 170 5.25 -24.96 -6.14
C GLY A 170 4.96 -23.75 -7.05
N GLY A 171 4.29 -22.70 -6.57
CA GLY A 171 3.91 -21.54 -7.35
C GLY A 171 4.43 -20.24 -6.73
N ARG A 172 5.11 -19.41 -7.54
CA ARG A 172 5.73 -18.16 -7.05
C ARG A 172 4.71 -17.04 -6.84
N PHE A 173 3.92 -16.74 -7.87
CA PHE A 173 2.95 -15.62 -7.85
C PHE A 173 1.50 -16.07 -7.65
N HIS A 174 1.16 -17.29 -8.10
CA HIS A 174 -0.20 -17.83 -8.06
C HIS A 174 -0.18 -19.26 -7.46
N PRO A 175 0.07 -19.39 -6.15
CA PRO A 175 0.25 -20.67 -5.47
C PRO A 175 -1.02 -21.53 -5.43
N ASN A 176 -2.23 -20.95 -5.33
CA ASN A 176 -3.51 -21.69 -5.26
C ASN A 176 -3.43 -22.87 -4.29
N PHE A 177 -2.91 -22.59 -3.10
CA PHE A 177 -2.54 -23.57 -2.10
C PHE A 177 -3.65 -23.80 -1.09
N ASP A 178 -4.38 -22.74 -0.76
CA ASP A 178 -5.48 -22.82 0.18
C ASP A 178 -6.68 -23.49 -0.51
N ARG A 179 -7.32 -24.40 0.23
CA ARG A 179 -8.55 -25.09 -0.19
C ARG A 179 -9.64 -24.84 0.83
N ILE A 180 -10.88 -24.88 0.38
CA ILE A 180 -12.03 -24.78 1.29
C ILE A 180 -11.97 -25.97 2.25
N GLY A 181 -11.91 -25.70 3.56
CA GLY A 181 -11.78 -26.70 4.61
C GLY A 181 -10.34 -27.00 5.04
N GLY A 182 -9.32 -26.38 4.42
CA GLY A 182 -7.92 -26.54 4.85
C GLY A 182 -6.86 -26.14 3.82
N LEU A 183 -5.88 -27.01 3.64
CA LEU A 183 -4.76 -26.80 2.73
C LEU A 183 -4.70 -27.93 1.72
N LYS A 184 -4.07 -27.67 0.58
CA LYS A 184 -3.79 -28.72 -0.40
C LYS A 184 -2.80 -29.76 0.14
N ASP A 185 -1.66 -29.30 0.63
CA ASP A 185 -0.55 -30.13 1.12
C ASP A 185 -0.04 -29.57 2.48
N ASP A 186 0.71 -30.34 3.26
CA ASP A 186 1.37 -29.84 4.48
C ASP A 186 2.76 -29.25 4.16
N LEU A 187 3.32 -28.49 5.10
CA LEU A 187 4.64 -27.87 4.95
C LEU A 187 5.76 -28.91 4.73
N PRO A 188 6.74 -28.62 3.85
CA PRO A 188 7.89 -29.49 3.66
C PRO A 188 8.79 -29.53 4.91
N LYS A 189 9.46 -30.66 5.12
CA LYS A 189 10.36 -30.88 6.27
C LYS A 189 11.50 -29.86 6.26
N GLY A 190 11.72 -29.18 7.40
CA GLY A 190 12.80 -28.20 7.56
C GLY A 190 12.48 -26.77 7.11
N TRP A 191 11.30 -26.53 6.51
CA TRP A 191 10.89 -25.20 6.03
C TRP A 191 10.81 -24.15 7.15
N ILE A 192 10.32 -24.55 8.32
CA ILE A 192 10.16 -23.65 9.47
C ILE A 192 11.52 -23.11 9.93
N ASP A 193 12.54 -23.96 10.00
CA ASP A 193 13.87 -23.56 10.43
C ASP A 193 14.54 -22.66 9.40
N GLU A 194 14.35 -22.95 8.11
CA GLU A 194 14.84 -22.11 7.02
C GLU A 194 14.18 -20.73 7.01
N THR A 195 12.86 -20.68 7.16
CA THR A 195 12.10 -19.43 7.23
C THR A 195 12.55 -18.57 8.43
N LYS A 196 12.80 -19.18 9.59
CA LYS A 196 13.32 -18.49 10.77
C LYS A 196 14.73 -17.94 10.55
N ARG A 197 15.64 -18.70 9.93
CA ARG A 197 16.98 -18.22 9.55
C ARG A 197 16.88 -17.04 8.58
N GLY A 198 15.97 -17.13 7.62
CA GLY A 198 15.61 -16.08 6.68
C GLY A 198 15.19 -14.78 7.35
N ALA A 199 14.22 -14.86 8.26
CA ALA A 199 13.68 -13.72 8.98
C ALA A 199 14.71 -12.98 9.86
N GLY A 200 15.80 -13.65 10.28
CA GLY A 200 16.91 -12.97 10.97
C GLY A 200 17.84 -12.19 10.04
N SER A 201 17.93 -12.58 8.76
CA SER A 201 18.85 -11.99 7.77
C SER A 201 18.18 -10.96 6.85
N HIS A 202 16.88 -11.09 6.62
CA HIS A 202 16.03 -10.28 5.73
C HIS A 202 14.76 -9.86 6.50
N PRO A 203 14.09 -8.74 6.14
CA PRO A 203 14.39 -7.81 5.05
C PRO A 203 15.39 -6.70 5.45
N GLN A 204 16.36 -6.43 4.58
CA GLN A 204 17.32 -5.34 4.76
C GLN A 204 16.69 -3.97 4.53
N VAL A 205 15.67 -3.87 3.68
CA VAL A 205 14.96 -2.60 3.44
C VAL A 205 14.28 -2.05 4.71
N LEU A 206 13.90 -2.93 5.64
CA LEU A 206 13.28 -2.57 6.91
C LEU A 206 14.28 -2.47 8.07
N ARG A 207 15.59 -2.69 7.83
CA ARG A 207 16.59 -2.58 8.89
C ARG A 207 16.73 -1.12 9.34
N ARG A 208 16.65 -0.95 10.67
CA ARG A 208 16.61 0.33 11.39
C ARG A 208 17.89 1.16 11.22
N ASP A 209 18.99 0.55 10.78
CA ASP A 209 20.34 1.14 10.72
C ASP A 209 20.55 2.09 9.52
N GLY A 210 19.49 2.78 9.09
CA GLY A 210 19.59 3.81 8.05
C GLY A 210 19.87 3.22 6.67
N GLY A 211 18.91 2.46 6.14
CA GLY A 211 18.84 2.16 4.71
C GLY A 211 18.93 3.45 3.87
N PRO A 212 19.26 3.36 2.57
CA PRO A 212 19.60 4.52 1.73
C PRO A 212 18.58 5.67 1.82
N CYS A 213 17.29 5.34 1.86
CA CYS A 213 16.19 6.30 1.97
C CYS A 213 16.18 7.09 3.29
N HIS A 214 16.53 6.47 4.42
CA HIS A 214 16.58 7.16 5.71
C HIS A 214 17.80 8.08 5.85
N ARG A 215 18.81 7.91 4.99
CA ARG A 215 20.07 8.67 5.04
C ARG A 215 20.07 9.87 4.09
N GLN A 216 19.16 9.90 3.11
CA GLN A 216 18.98 11.02 2.19
C GLN A 216 18.16 12.14 2.84
N ARG A 217 18.74 13.34 2.90
CA ARG A 217 18.10 14.54 3.48
C ARG A 217 16.94 15.07 2.62
N ASP A 218 16.93 14.72 1.33
CA ASP A 218 16.01 15.24 0.32
C ASP A 218 14.76 14.38 0.13
N PHE A 219 14.50 13.40 1.01
CA PHE A 219 13.34 12.53 0.93
C PHE A 219 12.22 13.04 1.85
N PRO A 220 11.32 13.93 1.37
CA PRO A 220 10.15 14.30 2.15
C PRO A 220 9.25 13.08 2.36
N GLY A 221 8.75 12.88 3.58
CA GLY A 221 7.75 11.84 3.84
C GLY A 221 6.49 12.07 2.99
N PRO A 222 5.70 11.03 2.68
CA PRO A 222 4.48 11.19 1.90
C PRO A 222 3.48 12.09 2.65
N ASP A 223 3.36 13.34 2.19
CA ASP A 223 2.60 14.41 2.88
C ASP A 223 1.14 14.50 2.39
N ALA A 224 0.50 13.34 2.16
CA ALA A 224 -0.93 13.28 1.85
C ALA A 224 -1.76 13.40 3.13
N ARG A 225 -1.98 14.65 3.59
CA ARG A 225 -2.81 14.94 4.76
C ARG A 225 -4.30 14.79 4.44
N HIS A 226 -4.86 13.62 4.73
CA HIS A 226 -6.31 13.45 4.87
C HIS A 226 -6.72 13.64 6.33
N ARG A 227 -7.72 14.50 6.60
CA ARG A 227 -8.35 14.59 7.93
C ARG A 227 -9.02 13.25 8.25
N GLY A 228 -8.92 12.76 9.49
CA GLY A 228 -9.44 11.45 9.89
C GLY A 228 -10.92 11.23 9.52
N ASP A 229 -11.72 12.29 9.58
CA ASP A 229 -13.14 12.30 9.21
C ASP A 229 -13.36 12.05 7.70
N SER A 230 -12.54 12.68 6.85
CA SER A 230 -12.59 12.49 5.40
C SER A 230 -12.18 11.09 4.94
N ARG A 231 -11.36 10.36 5.72
CA ARG A 231 -10.99 8.97 5.37
C ARG A 231 -12.15 8.00 5.52
N ALA A 232 -12.98 8.18 6.54
CA ALA A 232 -14.17 7.35 6.78
C ALA A 232 -15.23 7.60 5.70
N HIS A 233 -15.46 8.86 5.33
CA HIS A 233 -16.41 9.22 4.27
C HIS A 233 -16.03 8.69 2.88
N VAL A 234 -14.73 8.55 2.60
CA VAL A 234 -14.22 8.00 1.33
C VAL A 234 -13.99 6.47 1.42
N GLY A 235 -14.30 5.84 2.55
CA GLY A 235 -14.17 4.38 2.74
C GLY A 235 -12.72 3.88 2.72
N LEU A 236 -11.74 4.75 3.01
CA LEU A 236 -10.32 4.36 3.02
C LEU A 236 -10.00 3.50 4.25
N GLY A 237 -9.62 2.24 4.01
CA GLY A 237 -9.11 1.35 5.05
C GLY A 237 -7.80 1.87 5.69
N PRO A 238 -7.42 1.36 6.87
CA PRO A 238 -6.18 1.79 7.52
C PRO A 238 -4.97 1.44 6.64
N PRO A 239 -4.04 2.39 6.38
CA PRO A 239 -2.78 2.03 5.76
C PRO A 239 -2.03 1.04 6.66
N GLY A 240 -1.42 0.00 6.08
CA GLY A 240 -0.71 -1.05 6.80
C GLY A 240 0.44 -0.55 7.69
N CYS A 241 0.86 0.71 7.53
CA CYS A 241 1.74 1.41 8.45
C CYS A 241 1.02 2.63 9.02
N ARG A 242 0.58 2.56 10.30
CA ARG A 242 0.24 3.79 11.04
C ARG A 242 1.53 4.59 11.19
N ALA A 243 1.52 5.84 10.74
CA ALA A 243 2.61 6.75 11.06
C ALA A 243 2.78 6.78 12.59
N PRO A 244 4.02 6.69 13.12
CA PRO A 244 4.23 6.85 14.55
C PRO A 244 3.78 8.26 14.92
N THR A 245 2.64 8.35 15.61
CA THR A 245 2.20 9.62 16.19
C THR A 245 3.24 10.01 17.23
N SER A 246 4.00 11.05 16.94
CA SER A 246 4.92 11.68 17.87
C SER A 246 4.16 12.15 19.12
N GLY A 247 4.49 11.57 20.27
CA GLY A 247 3.97 11.99 21.58
C GLY A 247 4.00 10.84 22.60
N PRO A 248 4.60 11.02 23.79
CA PRO A 248 4.67 9.96 24.78
C PRO A 248 3.29 9.80 25.44
N ARG A 249 2.54 8.74 25.08
CA ARG A 249 1.48 8.26 25.96
C ARG A 249 2.12 7.35 26.98
N ALA A 250 2.41 7.94 28.14
CA ALA A 250 2.76 7.23 29.35
C ALA A 250 1.72 6.12 29.60
N TRP A 251 2.21 4.89 29.66
CA TRP A 251 1.50 3.77 30.26
C TRP A 251 1.48 4.03 31.78
N THR A 252 0.46 4.68 32.30
CA THR A 252 0.11 4.59 33.73
C THR A 252 -1.02 3.61 33.87
N GLY A 253 -0.67 2.42 34.34
CA GLY A 253 -1.63 1.41 34.74
C GLY A 253 -2.52 1.92 35.88
N THR A 254 -3.78 1.52 35.84
CA THR A 254 -4.59 1.35 37.04
C THR A 254 -5.40 0.07 36.84
N SER A 255 -5.00 -0.94 37.60
CA SER A 255 -5.78 -2.09 38.00
C SER A 255 -7.05 -1.65 38.74
N GLY A 256 -8.20 -2.24 38.43
CA GLY A 256 -9.38 -2.16 39.30
C GLY A 256 -10.72 -2.35 38.60
N ALA A 257 -11.21 -3.60 38.55
CA ALA A 257 -12.62 -4.02 38.47
C ALA A 257 -12.58 -5.57 38.48
N THR A 258 -12.71 -6.30 39.60
CA THR A 258 -13.91 -6.52 40.43
C THR A 258 -15.20 -6.66 39.62
N VAL A 259 -15.53 -7.90 39.27
CA VAL A 259 -16.87 -8.46 39.06
C VAL A 259 -16.73 -9.93 39.52
N GLY A 260 -17.43 -10.46 40.52
CA GLY A 260 -18.83 -10.21 40.89
C GLY A 260 -19.65 -11.36 40.32
#